data_AF-A0A5C8DXW5-F1
#
_entry.id   AF-A0A5C8DXW5-F1
#
_cell.length_a   1.000
_cell.length_b   1.000
_cell.length_c   1.000
_cell.angle_alpha   90.00
_cell.angle_beta   90.00
_cell.angle_gamma   90.00
#
_symmetry.space_group_name_H-M   'P 1'
#
loop_
_entity.id
_entity.type
_entity.pdbx_description
1 polymer ?
#
loop_
_entity_poly.entity_id
_entity_poly.type
_entity_poly.pdbx_seq_one_letter_code
_entity_poly.pdbx_strand_id
1 'polypeptide(L)'
;MIAYKNRTKSNKEDIENYKSILSCLFNKEIKLSNKASSNNCIGALNSNNFSAFKSNFILRVNRILGYFDKYKIDKTKLEETLKDIANQRGYYEWSGKYSEIVALDYFTQREYIDKIVYIVKEKEGDIFDSSLTKKLGGKEIDLDFMIEGGDEMRIYCDVKTLSPIYLKLFKNIFERVFEATCRNDILIGIENDIYVTNKINNEKIEDIIKSYDNQKNKKTGLINELIECINSEKTTYEYPNLYNTLKFKISYNNKPLALVGGEEMSPYRLAKTYENRILDYYNKLLINKPSFIIFVINPWFSSYIYHDVFNKKYFYRSLSRRIFCRLKNINELAYNYTKSDKLKNKDIKVSDISKLISGIIYIEDNSVTFQENNIDTEAGKKQLYDVYIYTNPNTTNKYYQTLDLGIFFNNAKDIDDFCYDNY
;
A
#
# COMPACT_ATOMS: atom_id res chain seq x y z
N MET A 1 -4.45 -12.50 -10.92
CA MET A 1 -5.05 -12.32 -12.27
C MET A 1 -5.60 -10.91 -12.42
N ILE A 2 -5.10 -10.10 -13.36
CA ILE A 2 -5.67 -8.76 -13.65
C ILE A 2 -6.61 -8.89 -14.84
N ALA A 3 -7.86 -9.25 -14.58
CA ALA A 3 -8.92 -9.12 -15.58
C ALA A 3 -9.55 -7.73 -15.39
N TYR A 4 -9.29 -6.80 -16.32
CA TYR A 4 -9.81 -5.45 -16.23
C TYR A 4 -11.22 -5.41 -16.81
N LYS A 5 -12.22 -5.09 -15.98
CA LYS A 5 -13.56 -4.69 -16.42
C LYS A 5 -13.77 -3.26 -16.00
N ASN A 6 -13.85 -2.35 -16.97
CA ASN A 6 -13.93 -0.92 -16.72
C ASN A 6 -15.25 -0.60 -15.98
N ARG A 7 -15.18 -0.29 -14.69
CA ARG A 7 -16.29 0.26 -13.89
C ARG A 7 -16.04 1.75 -13.59
N THR A 8 -15.62 2.52 -14.60
CA THR A 8 -15.32 3.96 -14.45
C THR A 8 -16.50 4.88 -14.69
N LYS A 9 -17.73 4.37 -14.86
CA LYS A 9 -18.90 5.24 -14.67
C LYS A 9 -19.07 5.50 -13.18
N SER A 10 -18.95 6.78 -12.80
CA SER A 10 -19.40 7.28 -11.49
C SER A 10 -20.79 6.73 -11.21
N ASN A 11 -20.87 5.72 -10.34
CA ASN A 11 -22.14 5.26 -9.85
C ASN A 11 -22.55 6.24 -8.74
N LYS A 12 -23.44 7.18 -9.07
CA LYS A 12 -23.96 8.16 -8.11
C LYS A 12 -24.55 7.46 -6.88
N GLU A 13 -25.14 6.29 -7.08
CA GLU A 13 -25.71 5.46 -6.02
C GLU A 13 -24.65 5.01 -5.00
N ASP A 14 -23.47 4.56 -5.46
CA ASP A 14 -22.38 4.15 -4.57
C ASP A 14 -21.94 5.31 -3.66
N ILE A 15 -21.87 6.52 -4.22
CA ILE A 15 -21.45 7.73 -3.50
C ILE A 15 -22.51 8.13 -2.46
N GLU A 16 -23.79 8.15 -2.83
CA GLU A 16 -24.88 8.51 -1.91
C GLU A 16 -25.05 7.46 -0.79
N ASN A 17 -24.93 6.17 -1.11
CA ASN A 17 -24.95 5.12 -0.08
C ASN A 17 -23.75 5.27 0.88
N TYR A 18 -22.55 5.54 0.38
CA TYR A 18 -21.39 5.77 1.23
C TYR A 18 -21.55 7.01 2.12
N LYS A 19 -22.08 8.11 1.56
CA LYS A 19 -22.44 9.31 2.33
C LYS A 19 -23.45 9.00 3.44
N SER A 20 -24.46 8.19 3.15
CA SER A 20 -25.45 7.74 4.15
C SER A 20 -24.79 6.93 5.26
N ILE A 21 -23.94 5.95 4.92
CA ILE A 21 -23.19 5.15 5.89
C ILE A 21 -22.37 6.05 6.82
N LEU A 22 -21.59 6.98 6.27
CA LEU A 22 -20.80 7.91 7.08
C LEU A 22 -21.69 8.81 7.94
N SER A 23 -22.81 9.28 7.41
CA SER A 23 -23.74 10.14 8.16
C SER A 23 -24.35 9.41 9.36
N CYS A 24 -24.67 8.12 9.21
CA CYS A 24 -25.11 7.27 10.31
C CYS A 24 -24.00 7.06 11.35
N LEU A 25 -22.77 6.76 10.91
CA LEU A 25 -21.63 6.51 11.81
C LEU A 25 -21.28 7.73 12.68
N PHE A 26 -21.33 8.94 12.11
CA PHE A 26 -21.03 10.18 12.83
C PHE A 26 -22.26 10.88 13.43
N ASN A 27 -23.46 10.32 13.22
CA ASN A 27 -24.74 10.91 13.61
C ASN A 27 -24.88 12.39 13.18
N LYS A 28 -24.49 12.71 11.94
CA LYS A 28 -24.57 14.05 11.35
C LYS A 28 -24.56 14.00 9.84
N GLU A 29 -25.01 15.08 9.18
CA GLU A 29 -24.89 15.17 7.73
C GLU A 29 -23.42 15.23 7.28
N ILE A 30 -22.99 14.23 6.51
CA ILE A 30 -21.66 14.21 5.92
C ILE A 30 -21.71 14.77 4.49
N LYS A 31 -20.85 15.74 4.21
CA LYS A 31 -20.66 16.28 2.85
C LYS A 31 -19.39 15.69 2.24
N LEU A 32 -19.53 15.10 1.05
CA LEU A 32 -18.41 14.69 0.19
C LEU A 32 -18.13 15.79 -0.82
N SER A 33 -16.91 15.81 -1.36
CA SER A 33 -16.55 16.80 -2.37
C SER A 33 -17.25 16.51 -3.70
N ASN A 34 -17.40 17.53 -4.55
CA ASN A 34 -17.90 17.37 -5.93
C ASN A 34 -16.98 16.50 -6.81
N LYS A 35 -15.80 16.14 -6.29
CA LYS A 35 -14.82 15.27 -6.95
C LYS A 35 -14.93 13.81 -6.50
N ALA A 36 -15.86 13.50 -5.60
CA ALA A 36 -16.06 12.14 -5.11
C ALA A 36 -16.35 11.17 -6.25
N SER A 37 -15.80 9.96 -6.15
CA SER A 37 -15.95 8.93 -7.17
C SER A 37 -16.09 7.55 -6.53
N SER A 38 -16.85 6.67 -7.20
CA SER A 38 -16.90 5.27 -6.80
C SER A 38 -15.54 4.59 -7.02
N ASN A 39 -15.23 3.62 -6.18
CA ASN A 39 -14.03 2.79 -6.22
C ASN A 39 -14.33 1.41 -5.64
N ASN A 40 -13.34 0.50 -5.58
CA ASN A 40 -13.58 -0.86 -5.12
C ASN A 40 -14.11 -0.94 -3.68
N CYS A 41 -13.67 -0.06 -2.77
CA CYS A 41 -14.20 0.00 -1.40
C CYS A 41 -15.66 0.47 -1.40
N ILE A 42 -15.93 1.64 -2.00
CA ILE A 42 -17.26 2.27 -1.99
C ILE A 42 -18.28 1.39 -2.74
N GLY A 43 -17.90 0.86 -3.90
CA GLY A 43 -18.75 -0.04 -4.68
C GLY A 43 -19.02 -1.36 -3.96
N ALA A 44 -18.08 -1.88 -3.16
CA ALA A 44 -18.32 -3.06 -2.33
C ALA A 44 -19.33 -2.77 -1.22
N LEU A 45 -19.30 -1.58 -0.60
CA LEU A 45 -20.28 -1.18 0.42
C LEU A 45 -21.72 -1.06 -0.11
N ASN A 46 -21.88 -0.91 -1.42
CA ASN A 46 -23.18 -0.85 -2.09
C ASN A 46 -23.64 -2.20 -2.69
N SER A 47 -22.81 -3.23 -2.66
CA SER A 47 -23.08 -4.49 -3.34
C SER A 47 -23.46 -5.61 -2.37
N ASN A 48 -24.57 -6.29 -2.63
CA ASN A 48 -25.03 -7.43 -1.83
C ASN A 48 -24.03 -8.60 -1.81
N ASN A 49 -23.19 -8.73 -2.85
CA ASN A 49 -22.15 -9.75 -2.92
C ASN A 49 -20.99 -9.51 -1.93
N PHE A 50 -20.97 -8.36 -1.23
CA PHE A 50 -19.92 -7.98 -0.29
C PHE A 50 -20.52 -7.61 1.09
N SER A 51 -21.58 -8.31 1.51
CA SER A 51 -22.24 -8.08 2.81
C SER A 51 -21.27 -8.18 3.98
N ALA A 52 -20.42 -9.21 4.01
CA ALA A 52 -19.39 -9.39 5.03
C ALA A 52 -18.44 -8.19 5.13
N PHE A 53 -17.97 -7.68 3.98
CA PHE A 53 -17.13 -6.49 3.93
C PHE A 53 -17.86 -5.26 4.48
N LYS A 54 -19.13 -5.06 4.09
CA LYS A 54 -19.96 -3.94 4.55
C LYS A 54 -20.11 -3.95 6.08
N SER A 55 -20.46 -5.09 6.65
CA SER A 55 -20.54 -5.27 8.10
C SER A 55 -19.22 -4.99 8.80
N ASN A 56 -18.13 -5.61 8.31
CA ASN A 56 -16.80 -5.41 8.87
C ASN A 56 -16.34 -3.95 8.82
N PHE A 57 -16.64 -3.24 7.73
CA PHE A 57 -16.34 -1.81 7.59
C PHE A 57 -17.07 -0.96 8.64
N ILE A 58 -18.37 -1.18 8.83
CA ILE A 58 -19.18 -0.44 9.81
C ILE A 58 -18.69 -0.72 11.23
N LEU A 59 -18.49 -2.00 11.57
CA LEU A 59 -18.00 -2.41 12.89
C LEU A 59 -16.60 -1.88 13.18
N ARG A 60 -15.72 -1.88 12.18
CA ARG A 60 -14.38 -1.27 12.24
C ARG A 60 -14.47 0.20 12.65
N VAL A 61 -15.26 0.98 11.93
CA VAL A 61 -15.36 2.42 12.23
C VAL A 61 -15.98 2.64 13.61
N ASN A 62 -17.00 1.86 13.99
CA ASN A 62 -17.59 1.95 15.33
C ASN A 62 -16.61 1.60 16.46
N ARG A 63 -15.74 0.59 16.28
CA ARG A 63 -14.67 0.28 17.27
C ARG A 63 -13.69 1.44 17.43
N ILE A 64 -13.26 2.04 16.32
CA ILE A 64 -12.39 3.22 16.37
C ILE A 64 -13.10 4.38 17.07
N LEU A 65 -14.35 4.67 16.70
CA LEU A 65 -15.13 5.73 17.33
C LEU A 65 -15.31 5.52 18.83
N GLY A 66 -15.64 4.30 19.26
CA GLY A 66 -15.77 3.95 20.67
C GLY A 66 -14.46 4.10 21.44
N TYR A 67 -13.32 3.73 20.83
CA TYR A 67 -12.00 4.01 21.39
C TYR A 67 -11.77 5.52 21.52
N PHE A 68 -12.06 6.29 20.47
CA PHE A 68 -11.86 7.75 20.47
C PHE A 68 -12.73 8.44 21.53
N ASP A 69 -13.96 7.98 21.74
CA ASP A 69 -14.83 8.46 22.81
C ASP A 69 -14.27 8.14 24.19
N LYS A 70 -13.83 6.90 24.42
CA LYS A 70 -13.23 6.46 25.69
C LYS A 70 -12.03 7.32 26.07
N TYR A 71 -11.18 7.65 25.10
CA TYR A 71 -9.94 8.40 25.31
C TYR A 71 -10.03 9.89 24.97
N LYS A 72 -11.24 10.41 24.68
CA LYS A 72 -11.51 11.81 24.33
C LYS A 72 -10.62 12.34 23.18
N ILE A 73 -10.40 11.51 22.17
CA ILE A 73 -9.60 11.86 20.99
C ILE A 73 -10.51 12.57 19.97
N ASP A 74 -10.03 13.65 19.36
CA ASP A 74 -10.74 14.35 18.29
C ASP A 74 -10.97 13.44 17.07
N LYS A 75 -12.24 13.37 16.64
CA LYS A 75 -12.70 12.54 15.53
C LYS A 75 -12.62 13.24 14.17
N THR A 76 -12.29 14.53 14.14
CA THR A 76 -12.27 15.35 12.91
C THR A 76 -11.35 14.74 11.86
N LYS A 77 -10.15 14.32 12.25
CA LYS A 77 -9.19 13.71 11.33
C LYS A 77 -9.66 12.35 10.81
N LEU A 78 -10.28 11.52 11.65
CA LEU A 78 -10.87 10.25 11.25
C LEU A 78 -11.96 10.45 10.20
N GLU A 79 -12.84 11.44 10.41
CA GLU A 79 -13.88 11.81 9.46
C GLU A 79 -13.30 12.27 8.12
N GLU A 80 -12.26 13.11 8.14
CA GLU A 80 -11.55 13.54 6.92
C GLU A 80 -10.94 12.36 6.17
N THR A 81 -10.26 11.44 6.87
CA THR A 81 -9.68 10.24 6.29
C THR A 81 -10.74 9.35 5.64
N LEU A 82 -11.90 9.17 6.29
CA LEU A 82 -13.03 8.42 5.72
C LEU A 82 -13.65 9.13 4.51
N LYS A 83 -13.79 10.46 4.53
CA LYS A 83 -14.23 11.23 3.35
C LYS A 83 -13.24 11.10 2.20
N ASP A 84 -11.94 11.07 2.48
CA ASP A 84 -10.91 10.98 1.46
C ASP A 84 -10.90 9.64 0.72
N ILE A 85 -11.42 8.55 1.32
CA ILE A 85 -11.66 7.30 0.58
C ILE A 85 -12.54 7.55 -0.67
N ALA A 86 -13.49 8.49 -0.61
CA ALA A 86 -14.31 8.87 -1.75
C ALA A 86 -13.74 10.01 -2.59
N ASN A 87 -13.06 10.97 -1.95
CA ASN A 87 -12.59 12.19 -2.61
C ASN A 87 -11.30 12.03 -3.40
N GLN A 88 -10.51 10.97 -3.15
CA GLN A 88 -9.27 10.73 -3.88
C GLN A 88 -9.54 10.34 -5.34
N ARG A 89 -8.85 11.01 -6.27
CA ARG A 89 -8.93 10.73 -7.70
C ARG A 89 -7.81 9.76 -8.09
N GLY A 90 -8.19 8.67 -8.74
CA GLY A 90 -7.26 7.65 -9.18
C GLY A 90 -7.62 6.30 -8.56
N TYR A 91 -7.45 5.26 -9.36
CA TYR A 91 -8.05 3.95 -9.08
C TYR A 91 -7.55 3.27 -7.80
N TYR A 92 -6.39 3.68 -7.28
CA TYR A 92 -5.82 3.15 -6.04
C TYR A 92 -5.46 4.21 -5.01
N GLU A 93 -5.66 5.50 -5.29
CA GLU A 93 -5.25 6.57 -4.35
C GLU A 93 -6.09 6.56 -3.07
N TRP A 94 -7.35 6.11 -3.15
CA TRP A 94 -8.21 5.87 -1.99
C TRP A 94 -7.68 4.78 -1.03
N SER A 95 -6.85 3.84 -1.53
CA SER A 95 -6.43 2.67 -0.77
C SER A 95 -5.51 3.02 0.40
N GLY A 96 -4.72 4.09 0.29
CA GLY A 96 -3.90 4.61 1.39
C GLY A 96 -4.77 5.04 2.58
N LYS A 97 -5.86 5.76 2.30
CA LYS A 97 -6.80 6.22 3.33
C LYS A 97 -7.59 5.09 3.95
N TYR A 98 -8.03 4.13 3.16
CA TYR A 98 -8.61 2.92 3.72
C TYR A 98 -7.61 2.12 4.59
N SER A 99 -6.34 2.04 4.17
CA SER A 99 -5.27 1.37 4.92
C SER A 99 -5.03 2.02 6.29
N GLU A 100 -5.11 3.36 6.36
CA GLU A 100 -5.02 4.12 7.61
C GLU A 100 -6.12 3.69 8.61
N ILE A 101 -7.36 3.51 8.13
CA ILE A 101 -8.50 3.02 8.94
C ILE A 101 -8.28 1.58 9.40
N VAL A 102 -7.75 0.71 8.52
CA VAL A 102 -7.42 -0.68 8.87
C VAL A 102 -6.38 -0.73 9.99
N ALA A 103 -5.30 0.05 9.85
CA ALA A 103 -4.22 0.06 10.84
C ALA A 103 -4.71 0.60 12.19
N LEU A 104 -5.49 1.69 12.19
CA LEU A 104 -6.10 2.23 13.41
C LEU A 104 -6.95 1.19 14.12
N ASP A 105 -7.85 0.52 13.42
CA ASP A 105 -8.69 -0.53 14.02
C ASP A 105 -7.87 -1.70 14.59
N TYR A 106 -6.79 -2.09 13.91
CA TYR A 106 -5.92 -3.14 14.43
C TYR A 106 -5.31 -2.77 15.80
N PHE A 107 -4.86 -1.52 15.97
CA PHE A 107 -4.22 -1.07 17.20
C PHE A 107 -5.23 -0.72 18.31
N THR A 108 -6.40 -0.16 17.98
CA THR A 108 -7.43 0.16 19.00
C THR A 108 -7.98 -1.08 19.72
N GLN A 109 -7.72 -2.27 19.17
CA GLN A 109 -8.10 -3.56 19.74
C GLN A 109 -7.03 -4.19 20.64
N ARG A 110 -5.87 -3.54 20.86
CA ARG A 110 -4.78 -4.10 21.67
C ARG A 110 -4.89 -3.65 23.11
N GLU A 111 -4.83 -4.60 24.02
CA GLU A 111 -4.97 -4.35 25.46
C GLU A 111 -3.77 -3.60 26.07
N TYR A 112 -2.57 -3.81 25.52
CA TYR A 112 -1.33 -3.21 26.00
C TYR A 112 -0.99 -1.86 25.35
N ILE A 113 -1.89 -1.33 24.50
CA ILE A 113 -1.75 0.01 23.95
C ILE A 113 -2.54 0.96 24.85
N ASP A 114 -1.84 1.87 25.52
CA ASP A 114 -2.45 2.82 26.45
C ASP A 114 -3.22 3.90 25.70
N LYS A 115 -2.62 4.39 24.61
CA LYS A 115 -3.18 5.48 23.83
C LYS A 115 -2.73 5.41 22.37
N ILE A 116 -3.64 5.79 21.48
CA ILE A 116 -3.32 6.07 20.08
C ILE A 116 -3.60 7.55 19.88
N VAL A 117 -2.62 8.28 19.37
CA VAL A 117 -2.76 9.70 19.06
C VAL A 117 -2.77 9.86 17.56
N TYR A 118 -3.92 10.25 17.01
CA TYR A 118 -4.02 10.63 15.59
C TYR A 118 -3.23 11.92 15.39
N ILE A 119 -2.16 11.87 14.60
CA ILE A 119 -1.31 13.04 14.41
C ILE A 119 -1.95 13.91 13.31
N VAL A 120 -2.27 15.15 13.66
CA VAL A 120 -2.58 16.18 12.68
C VAL A 120 -1.25 16.78 12.23
N LYS A 121 -1.10 17.05 10.93
CA LYS A 121 0.10 17.65 10.33
C LYS A 121 0.77 18.68 11.25
N GLU A 122 1.99 18.38 11.66
CA GLU A 122 2.72 19.19 12.62
C GLU A 122 3.70 20.12 11.90
N LYS A 123 3.64 21.41 12.23
CA LYS A 123 4.49 22.46 11.63
C LYS A 123 5.61 22.92 12.56
N GLU A 124 5.51 22.61 13.85
CA GLU A 124 6.42 23.01 14.92
C GLU A 124 6.30 22.03 16.09
N GLY A 125 7.31 22.01 16.98
CA GLY A 125 7.37 21.10 18.12
C GLY A 125 8.28 19.89 17.91
N ASP A 126 8.50 19.11 18.97
CA ASP A 126 9.55 18.10 19.05
C ASP A 126 9.52 17.05 17.92
N ILE A 127 8.34 16.70 17.40
CA ILE A 127 8.20 15.69 16.34
C ILE A 127 8.65 16.28 15.00
N PHE A 128 8.16 17.46 14.62
CA PHE A 128 8.62 18.14 13.41
C PHE A 128 10.11 18.50 13.51
N ASP A 129 10.55 18.97 14.67
CA ASP A 129 11.93 19.40 14.93
C ASP A 129 12.94 18.27 14.83
N SER A 130 12.52 17.06 15.21
CA SER A 130 13.31 15.85 15.06
C SER A 130 13.10 15.13 13.73
N SER A 131 12.43 15.72 12.73
CA SER A 131 12.13 15.04 11.47
C SER A 131 13.22 15.18 10.40
N LEU A 132 13.38 14.14 9.56
CA LEU A 132 14.18 14.25 8.35
C LEU A 132 13.58 15.27 7.37
N THR A 133 12.27 15.47 7.41
CA THR A 133 11.58 16.49 6.61
C THR A 133 12.05 17.90 6.92
N LYS A 134 12.17 18.28 8.19
CA LYS A 134 12.71 19.58 8.59
C LYS A 134 14.16 19.74 8.15
N LYS A 135 15.00 18.70 8.35
CA LYS A 135 16.41 18.69 7.88
C LYS A 135 16.52 18.92 6.36
N LEU A 136 15.51 18.51 5.60
CA LEU A 136 15.44 18.69 4.15
C LEU A 136 14.77 20.00 3.71
N GLY A 137 14.37 20.87 4.64
CA GLY A 137 13.72 22.16 4.36
C GLY A 137 12.21 22.06 4.12
N GLY A 138 11.57 20.97 4.56
CA GLY A 138 10.12 20.87 4.62
C GLY A 138 9.52 21.82 5.65
N LYS A 139 8.21 22.05 5.56
CA LYS A 139 7.47 22.98 6.43
C LYS A 139 6.56 22.28 7.45
N GLU A 140 6.29 21.01 7.22
CA GLU A 140 5.43 20.20 8.09
C GLU A 140 5.84 18.74 7.96
N ILE A 141 5.66 17.98 9.04
CA ILE A 141 5.67 16.52 8.99
C ILE A 141 4.22 16.04 9.06
N ASP A 142 3.93 15.05 8.24
CA ASP A 142 2.63 14.41 8.14
C ASP A 142 2.86 12.95 8.53
N LEU A 143 2.49 12.59 9.75
CA LEU A 143 2.46 11.20 10.22
C LEU A 143 0.99 10.83 10.40
N ASP A 144 0.66 9.53 10.32
CA ASP A 144 -0.73 9.12 10.46
C ASP A 144 -1.13 9.05 11.94
N PHE A 145 -0.34 8.36 12.77
CA PHE A 145 -0.59 8.29 14.20
C PHE A 145 0.66 7.90 15.02
N MET A 146 0.57 8.08 16.32
CA MET A 146 1.51 7.58 17.31
C MET A 146 0.82 6.56 18.21
N ILE A 147 1.54 5.50 18.55
CA ILE A 147 1.14 4.50 19.54
C ILE A 147 1.93 4.78 20.82
N GLU A 148 1.23 4.88 21.94
CA GLU A 148 1.80 4.92 23.29
C GLU A 148 1.46 3.63 24.03
N GLY A 149 2.44 3.08 24.76
CA GLY A 149 2.21 1.91 25.61
C GLY A 149 3.22 1.80 26.75
N GLY A 150 2.75 1.62 27.98
CA GLY A 150 3.58 1.79 29.16
C GLY A 150 4.13 3.22 29.30
N ASP A 151 5.00 3.41 30.29
CA ASP A 151 5.43 4.75 30.72
C ASP A 151 6.39 5.46 29.73
N GLU A 152 7.02 4.75 28.79
CA GLU A 152 8.07 5.32 27.92
C GLU A 152 7.97 4.96 26.44
N MET A 153 7.04 4.08 26.01
CA MET A 153 6.96 3.70 24.59
C MET A 153 6.20 4.74 23.78
N ARG A 154 6.87 5.33 22.79
CA ARG A 154 6.21 6.13 21.74
C ARG A 154 6.70 5.70 20.37
N ILE A 155 5.81 5.10 19.59
CA ILE A 155 6.08 4.65 18.23
C ILE A 155 5.34 5.53 17.24
N TYR A 156 6.08 6.21 16.38
CA TYR A 156 5.53 7.06 15.33
C TYR A 156 5.30 6.24 14.07
N CYS A 157 4.08 6.27 13.56
CA CYS A 157 3.63 5.38 12.50
C CYS A 157 3.24 6.16 11.25
N ASP A 158 3.64 5.62 10.10
CA ASP A 158 3.19 6.04 8.79
C ASP A 158 2.69 4.81 8.03
N VAL A 159 1.42 4.86 7.61
CA VAL A 159 0.69 3.78 6.98
C VAL A 159 0.81 3.91 5.47
N LYS A 160 1.02 2.76 4.83
CA LYS A 160 1.17 2.62 3.39
C LYS A 160 0.41 1.43 2.91
N THR A 161 -0.19 1.56 1.74
CA THR A 161 -0.73 0.41 1.04
C THR A 161 0.39 -0.34 0.35
N LEU A 162 0.53 -1.63 0.66
CA LEU A 162 1.38 -2.52 -0.11
C LEU A 162 0.57 -3.04 -1.30
N SER A 163 0.76 -2.39 -2.45
CA SER A 163 0.16 -2.80 -3.73
C SER A 163 1.24 -3.27 -4.71
N PRO A 164 0.92 -4.25 -5.58
CA PRO A 164 1.80 -4.64 -6.67
C PRO A 164 2.20 -3.45 -7.57
N ILE A 165 3.50 -3.17 -7.71
CA ILE A 165 4.05 -2.01 -8.47
C ILE A 165 3.51 -2.00 -9.90
N TYR A 166 3.44 -3.19 -10.51
CA TYR A 166 3.00 -3.38 -11.88
C TYR A 166 1.50 -3.15 -12.10
N LEU A 167 0.65 -3.16 -11.07
CA LEU A 167 -0.78 -2.91 -11.24
C LEU A 167 -1.06 -1.55 -11.87
N LYS A 168 -0.31 -0.51 -11.47
CA LYS A 168 -0.49 0.84 -12.02
C LYS A 168 -0.03 0.92 -13.48
N LEU A 169 1.09 0.28 -13.81
CA LEU A 169 1.59 0.19 -15.18
C LEU A 169 0.57 -0.53 -16.08
N PHE A 170 0.12 -1.69 -15.66
CA PHE A 170 -0.79 -2.53 -16.43
C PHE A 170 -2.15 -1.88 -16.60
N LYS A 171 -2.69 -1.29 -15.54
CA LYS A 171 -3.92 -0.51 -15.62
C LYS A 171 -3.81 0.60 -16.67
N ASN A 172 -2.75 1.40 -16.63
CA ASN A 172 -2.56 2.47 -17.62
C ASN A 172 -2.46 1.95 -19.06
N ILE A 173 -1.81 0.81 -19.27
CA ILE A 173 -1.77 0.15 -20.58
C ILE A 173 -3.18 -0.26 -21.00
N PHE A 174 -3.92 -0.96 -20.13
CA PHE A 174 -5.26 -1.45 -20.44
C PHE A 174 -6.29 -0.34 -20.65
N GLU A 175 -6.24 0.74 -19.87
CA GLU A 175 -7.14 1.90 -20.04
C GLU A 175 -6.92 2.55 -21.41
N ARG A 176 -5.67 2.81 -21.81
CA ARG A 176 -5.38 3.44 -23.10
C ARG A 176 -5.75 2.55 -24.29
N VAL A 177 -5.49 1.25 -24.18
CA VAL A 177 -5.91 0.27 -25.19
C VAL A 177 -7.44 0.23 -25.30
N PHE A 178 -8.13 0.21 -24.16
CA PHE A 178 -9.59 0.19 -24.13
C PHE A 178 -10.20 1.48 -24.69
N GLU A 179 -9.68 2.64 -24.30
CA GLU A 179 -10.11 3.95 -24.82
C GLU A 179 -9.93 4.04 -26.34
N ALA A 180 -8.85 3.48 -26.86
CA ALA A 180 -8.57 3.52 -28.30
C ALA A 180 -9.35 2.47 -29.11
N THR A 181 -9.66 1.31 -28.54
CA THR A 181 -10.33 0.21 -29.26
C THR A 181 -11.85 0.17 -29.03
N CYS A 182 -12.34 0.72 -27.92
CA CYS A 182 -13.71 0.59 -27.44
C CYS A 182 -14.20 -0.87 -27.28
N ARG A 183 -13.27 -1.84 -27.17
CA ARG A 183 -13.58 -3.29 -27.13
C ARG A 183 -13.67 -3.81 -25.70
N ASN A 184 -14.82 -4.41 -25.35
CA ASN A 184 -15.08 -5.05 -24.05
C ASN A 184 -14.94 -6.58 -24.08
N ASP A 185 -14.65 -7.16 -25.26
CA ASP A 185 -14.60 -8.59 -25.54
C ASP A 185 -13.18 -9.15 -25.52
N ILE A 186 -12.23 -8.37 -25.01
CA ILE A 186 -10.81 -8.70 -24.95
C ILE A 186 -10.33 -8.76 -23.50
N LEU A 187 -9.46 -9.73 -23.22
CA LEU A 187 -8.69 -9.84 -21.99
C LEU A 187 -7.21 -9.86 -22.34
N ILE A 188 -6.41 -9.08 -21.64
CA ILE A 188 -4.97 -8.98 -21.89
C ILE A 188 -4.23 -9.38 -20.62
N GLY A 189 -3.38 -10.39 -20.73
CA GLY A 189 -2.44 -10.84 -19.71
C GLY A 189 -1.00 -10.52 -20.10
N ILE A 190 -0.09 -10.52 -19.13
CA ILE A 190 1.34 -10.36 -19.35
C ILE A 190 2.04 -11.58 -18.80
N GLU A 191 2.84 -12.23 -19.64
CA GLU A 191 3.38 -13.57 -19.40
C GLU A 191 4.76 -13.55 -18.76
N ASN A 192 5.55 -12.50 -19.00
CA ASN A 192 6.90 -12.44 -18.45
C ASN A 192 6.91 -11.91 -17.02
N ASP A 193 7.82 -12.47 -16.22
CA ASP A 193 8.31 -11.86 -14.99
C ASP A 193 8.71 -10.40 -15.30
N ILE A 194 7.95 -9.46 -14.74
CA ILE A 194 8.19 -8.01 -14.88
C ILE A 194 9.37 -7.65 -13.99
N TYR A 195 10.51 -8.33 -14.15
CA TYR A 195 11.81 -7.72 -13.90
C TYR A 195 12.01 -6.69 -15.00
N VAL A 196 11.21 -5.63 -14.95
CA VAL A 196 11.77 -4.35 -15.34
C VAL A 196 12.84 -4.13 -14.28
N THR A 197 14.05 -4.31 -14.78
CA THR A 197 15.37 -4.05 -14.22
C THR A 197 15.38 -3.01 -13.10
N ASN A 198 16.44 -2.99 -12.30
CA ASN A 198 16.73 -2.05 -11.20
C ASN A 198 16.41 -0.55 -11.43
N LYS A 199 15.97 -0.14 -12.64
CA LYS A 199 15.37 1.15 -12.98
C LYS A 199 13.86 1.30 -12.72
N ILE A 200 13.01 0.27 -12.65
CA ILE A 200 11.63 0.45 -12.10
C ILE A 200 11.70 1.00 -10.67
N ASN A 201 12.77 0.65 -9.97
CA ASN A 201 13.03 1.11 -8.62
C ASN A 201 13.41 2.59 -8.54
N ASN A 202 13.79 3.21 -9.67
CA ASN A 202 14.38 4.55 -9.70
C ASN A 202 13.68 5.52 -10.66
N GLU A 203 12.75 5.09 -11.52
CA GLU A 203 12.01 5.97 -12.44
C GLU A 203 10.52 5.94 -12.10
N LYS A 204 9.84 7.09 -12.19
CA LYS A 204 8.38 7.12 -12.01
C LYS A 204 7.76 6.22 -13.08
N ILE A 205 6.71 5.46 -12.73
CA ILE A 205 5.96 4.64 -13.69
C ILE A 205 5.53 5.47 -14.92
N GLU A 206 5.25 6.75 -14.72
CA GLU A 206 4.97 7.72 -15.79
C GLU A 206 6.16 7.96 -16.72
N ASP A 207 7.38 8.00 -16.21
CA ASP A 207 8.60 8.16 -17.01
C ASP A 207 8.92 6.87 -17.77
N ILE A 208 8.60 5.71 -17.19
CA ILE A 208 8.66 4.42 -17.87
C ILE A 208 7.65 4.38 -19.03
N ILE A 209 6.40 4.79 -18.80
CA ILE A 209 5.38 4.88 -19.85
C ILE A 209 5.77 5.92 -20.92
N LYS A 210 6.27 7.08 -20.51
CA LYS A 210 6.82 8.08 -21.45
C LYS A 210 8.02 7.53 -22.21
N SER A 211 8.86 6.70 -21.61
CA SER A 211 9.96 6.03 -22.31
C SER A 211 9.46 4.99 -23.31
N TYR A 212 8.32 4.34 -23.03
CA TYR A 212 7.61 3.46 -23.97
C TYR A 212 6.96 4.22 -25.13
N ASP A 213 6.55 5.47 -24.91
CA ASP A 213 5.92 6.32 -25.92
C ASP A 213 6.92 7.21 -26.70
N ASN A 214 8.08 7.55 -26.12
CA ASN A 214 9.05 8.51 -26.67
C ASN A 214 10.36 7.88 -27.19
N GLN A 215 10.40 6.58 -27.51
CA GLN A 215 11.57 6.00 -28.18
C GLN A 215 11.73 6.64 -29.56
N LYS A 216 12.68 7.59 -29.68
CA LYS A 216 12.95 8.46 -30.84
C LYS A 216 13.11 7.77 -32.21
N ASN A 217 13.16 6.43 -32.26
CA ASN A 217 13.43 5.66 -33.48
C ASN A 217 12.33 4.65 -33.86
N LYS A 218 11.20 4.57 -33.15
CA LYS A 218 10.03 3.76 -33.56
C LYS A 218 8.83 4.67 -33.81
N LYS A 219 8.22 4.58 -34.99
CA LYS A 219 7.05 5.38 -35.41
C LYS A 219 5.77 5.10 -34.60
N THR A 220 5.72 4.01 -33.83
CA THR A 220 4.55 3.60 -33.03
C THR A 220 5.00 3.20 -31.62
N GLY A 221 4.39 3.77 -30.59
CA GLY A 221 4.67 3.41 -29.19
C GLY A 221 4.00 2.09 -28.78
N LEU A 222 4.36 1.55 -27.59
CA LEU A 222 3.84 0.28 -27.06
C LEU A 222 2.32 0.12 -27.22
N ILE A 223 1.57 1.19 -26.91
CA ILE A 223 0.11 1.19 -26.96
C ILE A 223 -0.41 1.01 -28.40
N ASN A 224 0.18 1.71 -29.38
CA ASN A 224 -0.25 1.64 -30.77
C ASN A 224 0.06 0.27 -31.37
N GLU A 225 1.27 -0.26 -31.12
CA GLU A 225 1.64 -1.60 -31.57
C GLU A 225 0.74 -2.69 -30.94
N LEU A 226 0.35 -2.52 -29.66
CA LEU A 226 -0.61 -3.41 -29.00
C LEU A 226 -2.03 -3.30 -29.60
N ILE A 227 -2.48 -2.10 -29.94
CA ILE A 227 -3.76 -1.86 -30.64
C ILE A 227 -3.75 -2.51 -32.03
N GLU A 228 -2.67 -2.36 -32.80
CA GLU A 228 -2.51 -2.99 -34.11
C GLU A 228 -2.58 -4.52 -33.99
N CYS A 229 -1.95 -5.10 -32.96
CA CYS A 229 -2.05 -6.52 -32.67
C CYS A 229 -3.48 -6.93 -32.33
N ILE A 230 -4.20 -6.11 -31.55
CA ILE A 230 -5.60 -6.37 -31.19
C ILE A 230 -6.52 -6.33 -32.41
N ASN A 231 -6.35 -5.32 -33.26
CA ASN A 231 -7.12 -5.14 -34.50
C ASN A 231 -6.82 -6.25 -35.52
N SER A 232 -5.61 -6.80 -35.49
CA SER A 232 -5.20 -7.95 -36.31
C SER A 232 -5.57 -9.31 -35.68
N GLU A 233 -6.34 -9.31 -34.58
CA GLU A 233 -6.74 -10.50 -33.82
C GLU A 233 -5.59 -11.44 -33.40
N LYS A 234 -4.41 -10.87 -33.12
CA LYS A 234 -3.27 -11.65 -32.61
C LYS A 234 -3.50 -12.03 -31.15
N THR A 235 -3.19 -13.27 -30.80
CA THR A 235 -3.33 -13.78 -29.43
C THR A 235 -2.08 -13.58 -28.58
N THR A 236 -0.96 -13.17 -29.19
CA THR A 236 0.31 -12.91 -28.51
C THR A 236 1.00 -11.70 -29.13
N TYR A 237 1.67 -10.92 -28.29
CA TYR A 237 2.45 -9.78 -28.74
C TYR A 237 3.69 -9.60 -27.86
N GLU A 238 4.85 -9.46 -28.48
CA GLU A 238 6.12 -9.23 -27.81
C GLU A 238 6.59 -7.81 -28.10
N TYR A 239 6.71 -6.98 -27.07
CA TYR A 239 7.28 -5.65 -27.20
C TYR A 239 8.74 -5.65 -26.76
N PRO A 240 9.70 -5.55 -27.69
CA PRO A 240 11.10 -5.44 -27.34
C PRO A 240 11.37 -4.03 -26.78
N ASN A 241 11.83 -3.96 -25.53
CA ASN A 241 12.42 -2.76 -24.95
C ASN A 241 13.95 -2.95 -24.84
N LEU A 242 14.68 -1.85 -24.67
CA LEU A 242 16.15 -1.78 -24.53
C LEU A 242 16.76 -2.78 -23.52
N TYR A 243 15.96 -3.34 -22.62
CA TYR A 243 16.44 -4.14 -21.49
C TYR A 243 15.75 -5.50 -21.32
N ASN A 244 14.49 -5.62 -21.75
CA ASN A 244 13.76 -6.88 -21.72
C ASN A 244 12.55 -6.82 -22.68
N THR A 245 12.05 -7.99 -23.09
CA THR A 245 10.84 -8.11 -23.90
C THR A 245 9.62 -8.24 -22.99
N LEU A 246 8.62 -7.37 -23.16
CA LEU A 246 7.32 -7.55 -22.52
C LEU A 246 6.47 -8.46 -23.40
N LYS A 247 6.01 -9.60 -22.84
CA LYS A 247 5.14 -10.54 -23.55
C LYS A 247 3.69 -10.38 -23.09
N PHE A 248 2.81 -10.07 -24.03
CA PHE A 248 1.38 -9.94 -23.84
C PHE A 248 0.67 -11.16 -24.43
N LYS A 249 -0.27 -11.73 -23.67
CA LYS A 249 -1.26 -12.70 -24.15
C LYS A 249 -2.61 -12.03 -24.26
N ILE A 250 -3.28 -12.18 -25.39
CA ILE A 250 -4.56 -11.54 -25.68
C ILE A 250 -5.57 -12.66 -25.91
N SER A 251 -6.59 -12.70 -25.07
CA SER A 251 -7.74 -13.61 -25.19
C SER A 251 -8.94 -12.83 -25.68
N TYR A 252 -9.65 -13.41 -26.64
CA TYR A 252 -10.89 -12.85 -27.18
C TYR A 252 -12.06 -13.75 -26.81
N ASN A 253 -13.27 -13.23 -26.74
CA ASN A 253 -14.46 -14.07 -26.48
C ASN A 253 -14.62 -15.22 -27.49
N ASN A 254 -14.24 -15.00 -28.74
CA ASN A 254 -14.28 -16.00 -29.82
C ASN A 254 -12.99 -16.82 -29.96
N LYS A 255 -11.91 -16.45 -29.26
CA LYS A 255 -10.62 -17.14 -29.21
C LYS A 255 -10.12 -17.15 -27.76
N PRO A 256 -10.78 -17.94 -26.89
CA PRO A 256 -10.42 -17.96 -25.47
C PRO A 256 -9.02 -18.55 -25.32
N LEU A 257 -8.12 -17.76 -24.77
CA LEU A 257 -6.79 -18.22 -24.40
C LEU A 257 -6.72 -18.30 -22.88
N ALA A 258 -6.16 -19.39 -22.35
CA ALA A 258 -5.83 -19.45 -20.94
C ALA A 258 -4.78 -18.37 -20.64
N LEU A 259 -5.21 -17.27 -20.04
CA LEU A 259 -4.32 -16.26 -19.48
C LEU A 259 -3.77 -16.84 -18.17
N VAL A 260 -2.71 -17.63 -18.28
CA VAL A 260 -1.97 -18.10 -17.11
C VAL A 260 -1.36 -16.86 -16.46
N GLY A 261 -1.83 -16.53 -15.24
CA GLY A 261 -1.20 -15.51 -14.42
C GLY A 261 0.26 -15.90 -14.20
N GLY A 262 1.16 -14.91 -14.25
CA GLY A 262 2.62 -15.10 -14.28
C GLY A 262 3.11 -16.23 -13.37
N GLU A 263 4.16 -16.92 -13.83
CA GLU A 263 4.88 -17.93 -13.06
C GLU A 263 4.94 -17.55 -11.58
N GLU A 264 4.74 -18.53 -10.69
CA GLU A 264 4.80 -18.35 -9.24
C GLU A 264 6.05 -17.55 -8.86
N MET A 265 5.84 -16.24 -8.64
CA MET A 265 6.96 -15.33 -8.47
C MET A 265 7.64 -15.65 -7.15
N SER A 266 8.95 -15.86 -7.16
CA SER A 266 9.68 -16.16 -5.93
C SER A 266 9.53 -14.99 -4.92
N PRO A 267 9.17 -15.27 -3.66
CA PRO A 267 9.04 -14.24 -2.62
C PRO A 267 10.31 -13.39 -2.44
N TYR A 268 11.47 -14.01 -2.60
CA TYR A 268 12.77 -13.34 -2.49
C TYR A 268 13.06 -12.39 -3.66
N ARG A 269 12.57 -12.73 -4.85
CA ARG A 269 12.73 -11.91 -6.05
C ARG A 269 11.79 -10.71 -6.00
N LEU A 270 10.53 -10.91 -5.59
CA LEU A 270 9.62 -9.79 -5.35
C LEU A 270 10.17 -8.83 -4.28
N ALA A 271 10.69 -9.36 -3.18
CA ALA A 271 11.31 -8.54 -2.13
C ALA A 271 12.44 -7.65 -2.66
N LYS A 272 13.26 -8.15 -3.59
CA LYS A 272 14.31 -7.37 -4.26
C LYS A 272 13.73 -6.23 -5.12
N THR A 273 12.59 -6.44 -5.77
CA THR A 273 11.91 -5.38 -6.54
C THR A 273 11.35 -4.28 -5.64
N TYR A 274 11.00 -4.61 -4.39
CA TYR A 274 10.41 -3.64 -3.46
C TYR A 274 11.40 -2.91 -2.57
N GLU A 275 12.63 -3.42 -2.41
CA GLU A 275 13.55 -2.99 -1.36
C GLU A 275 13.79 -1.47 -1.34
N ASN A 276 13.90 -0.82 -2.51
CA ASN A 276 14.17 0.62 -2.59
C ASN A 276 12.94 1.51 -2.37
N ARG A 277 11.71 0.99 -2.48
CA ARG A 277 10.49 1.83 -2.32
C ARG A 277 10.36 2.40 -0.92
N ILE A 278 10.92 1.71 0.08
CA ILE A 278 10.94 2.21 1.45
C ILE A 278 11.63 3.57 1.55
N LEU A 279 12.58 3.83 0.65
CA LEU A 279 13.33 5.07 0.64
C LEU A 279 12.46 6.26 0.27
N ASP A 280 11.34 6.08 -0.45
CA ASP A 280 10.41 7.15 -0.79
C ASP A 280 9.68 7.72 0.44
N TYR A 281 9.69 6.99 1.56
CA TYR A 281 9.05 7.39 2.81
C TYR A 281 10.00 8.13 3.76
N TYR A 282 11.18 8.56 3.29
CA TYR A 282 12.16 9.28 4.10
C TYR A 282 11.56 10.51 4.82
N ASN A 283 10.58 11.17 4.21
CA ASN A 283 9.94 12.37 4.76
C ASN A 283 8.94 12.06 5.90
N LYS A 284 8.83 10.79 6.27
CA LYS A 284 8.00 10.29 7.36
C LYS A 284 8.84 9.81 8.55
N LEU A 285 10.17 9.93 8.46
CA LEU A 285 11.08 9.40 9.47
C LEU A 285 11.54 10.48 10.45
N LEU A 286 11.64 10.09 11.70
CA LEU A 286 12.18 10.89 12.79
C LEU A 286 13.63 10.47 13.07
N ILE A 287 14.47 11.46 13.38
CA ILE A 287 15.91 11.30 13.59
C ILE A 287 16.17 10.64 14.94
N ASN A 288 15.51 11.11 16.00
CA ASN A 288 15.76 10.72 17.40
C ASN A 288 14.58 9.98 18.06
N LYS A 289 13.61 9.51 17.26
CA LYS A 289 12.38 8.88 17.76
C LYS A 289 12.06 7.63 16.94
N PRO A 290 11.57 6.54 17.56
CA PRO A 290 11.25 5.32 16.83
C PRO A 290 10.18 5.54 15.76
N SER A 291 10.49 5.16 14.53
CA SER A 291 9.61 5.35 13.36
C SER A 291 9.30 4.00 12.71
N PHE A 292 8.02 3.68 12.59
CA PHE A 292 7.51 2.44 12.01
C PHE A 292 6.78 2.73 10.70
N ILE A 293 7.06 1.94 9.67
CA ILE A 293 6.28 1.94 8.44
C ILE A 293 5.29 0.77 8.50
N ILE A 294 4.02 1.06 8.31
CA ILE A 294 2.96 0.06 8.38
C ILE A 294 2.44 -0.21 6.98
N PHE A 295 2.69 -1.41 6.46
CA PHE A 295 2.17 -1.85 5.19
C PHE A 295 0.85 -2.60 5.37
N VAL A 296 -0.23 -2.05 4.84
CA VAL A 296 -1.52 -2.74 4.77
C VAL A 296 -1.68 -3.41 3.41
N ILE A 297 -2.00 -4.69 3.44
CA ILE A 297 -2.36 -5.49 2.28
C ILE A 297 -3.88 -5.54 2.22
N ASN A 298 -4.45 -4.69 1.36
CA ASN A 298 -5.89 -4.62 1.19
C ASN A 298 -6.45 -5.90 0.55
N PRO A 299 -7.71 -6.26 0.84
CA PRO A 299 -8.34 -7.46 0.27
C PRO A 299 -8.45 -7.40 -1.26
N TRP A 300 -8.40 -6.20 -1.83
CA TRP A 300 -8.40 -5.97 -3.27
C TRP A 300 -7.04 -6.17 -3.93
N PHE A 301 -5.96 -6.30 -3.15
CA PHE A 301 -4.59 -6.53 -3.63
C PHE A 301 -4.02 -7.87 -3.18
N SER A 302 -4.58 -8.49 -2.14
CA SER A 302 -4.04 -9.71 -1.52
C SER A 302 -3.88 -10.85 -2.51
N SER A 303 -4.86 -11.07 -3.38
CA SER A 303 -4.83 -12.10 -4.44
C SER A 303 -3.83 -11.82 -5.57
N TYR A 304 -3.28 -10.61 -5.65
CA TYR A 304 -2.27 -10.24 -6.64
C TYR A 304 -0.85 -10.36 -6.09
N ILE A 305 -0.68 -10.35 -4.76
CA ILE A 305 0.63 -10.44 -4.13
C ILE A 305 1.06 -11.90 -4.02
N TYR A 306 0.21 -12.80 -3.50
CA TYR A 306 0.39 -14.26 -3.52
C TYR A 306 -0.93 -14.99 -3.33
N HIS A 307 -1.05 -16.18 -3.94
CA HIS A 307 -2.16 -17.10 -3.69
C HIS A 307 -1.92 -18.04 -2.49
N ASP A 308 -0.67 -18.20 -2.05
CA ASP A 308 -0.27 -19.07 -0.93
C ASP A 308 0.23 -18.26 0.28
N VAL A 309 -0.31 -18.58 1.46
CA VAL A 309 0.03 -17.97 2.75
C VAL A 309 1.50 -18.21 3.10
N PHE A 310 2.08 -19.37 2.78
CA PHE A 310 3.49 -19.66 3.05
C PHE A 310 4.41 -18.68 2.31
N ASN A 311 4.10 -18.39 1.05
CA ASN A 311 4.88 -17.47 0.22
C ASN A 311 4.81 -16.01 0.71
N LYS A 312 3.69 -15.58 1.31
CA LYS A 312 3.54 -14.23 1.87
C LYS A 312 4.52 -13.95 3.01
N LYS A 313 4.61 -14.86 3.98
CA LYS A 313 5.54 -14.76 5.12
C LYS A 313 6.98 -14.58 4.64
N TYR A 314 7.42 -15.41 3.69
CA TYR A 314 8.78 -15.32 3.15
C TYR A 314 9.04 -14.00 2.41
N PHE A 315 8.05 -13.47 1.71
CA PHE A 315 8.17 -12.16 1.06
C PHE A 315 8.33 -11.03 2.08
N TYR A 316 7.46 -10.95 3.09
CA TYR A 316 7.52 -9.90 4.12
C TYR A 316 8.84 -9.94 4.88
N ARG A 317 9.25 -11.13 5.35
CA ARG A 317 10.53 -11.31 6.02
C ARG A 317 11.70 -10.94 5.11
N SER A 318 11.69 -11.40 3.85
CA SER A 318 12.76 -11.09 2.90
C SER A 318 12.84 -9.61 2.56
N LEU A 319 11.70 -8.91 2.48
CA LEU A 319 11.65 -7.48 2.19
C LEU A 319 12.22 -6.69 3.37
N SER A 320 11.73 -6.93 4.59
CA SER A 320 12.27 -6.31 5.81
C SER A 320 13.76 -6.57 5.97
N ARG A 321 14.22 -7.82 5.80
CA ARG A 321 15.64 -8.16 5.90
C ARG A 321 16.49 -7.37 4.90
N ARG A 322 16.04 -7.20 3.66
CA ARG A 322 16.73 -6.37 2.66
C ARG A 322 16.78 -4.91 3.11
N ILE A 323 15.66 -4.37 3.57
CA ILE A 323 15.58 -2.98 4.03
C ILE A 323 16.50 -2.71 5.22
N PHE A 324 16.55 -3.62 6.20
CA PHE A 324 17.28 -3.42 7.44
C PHE A 324 18.75 -3.83 7.36
N CYS A 325 19.06 -4.93 6.67
CA CYS A 325 20.39 -5.53 6.69
C CYS A 325 21.20 -5.24 5.42
N ARG A 326 20.56 -5.11 4.26
CA ARG A 326 21.24 -4.82 2.98
C ARG A 326 21.38 -3.32 2.75
N LEU A 327 20.29 -2.54 2.84
CA LEU A 327 20.34 -1.10 2.55
C LEU A 327 21.24 -0.31 3.52
N LYS A 328 21.42 -0.79 4.76
CA LYS A 328 22.33 -0.16 5.74
C LYS A 328 23.78 -0.07 5.25
N ASN A 329 24.19 -0.96 4.34
CA ASN A 329 25.55 -1.06 3.82
C ASN A 329 25.74 -0.23 2.53
N ILE A 330 24.66 0.37 2.00
CA ILE A 330 24.72 1.19 0.79
C ILE A 330 25.08 2.63 1.17
N ASN A 331 26.34 3.01 0.92
CA ASN A 331 26.91 4.32 1.21
C ASN A 331 26.70 5.35 0.07
N GLU A 332 25.77 5.07 -0.85
CA GLU A 332 25.43 5.93 -1.98
C GLU A 332 24.30 6.91 -1.61
N LEU A 333 24.22 8.02 -2.34
CA LEU A 333 23.16 9.02 -2.16
C LEU A 333 21.78 8.41 -2.43
N ALA A 334 20.84 8.64 -1.49
CA ALA A 334 19.46 8.16 -1.61
C ALA A 334 18.73 8.73 -2.83
N TYR A 335 19.15 9.89 -3.34
CA TYR A 335 18.67 10.44 -4.60
C TYR A 335 18.88 9.50 -5.79
N ASN A 336 19.97 8.71 -5.80
CA ASN A 336 20.25 7.79 -6.91
C ASN A 336 19.20 6.68 -7.04
N TYR A 337 18.51 6.38 -5.93
CA TYR A 337 17.51 5.33 -5.80
C TYR A 337 16.09 5.88 -5.90
N THR A 338 15.78 6.97 -5.19
CA THR A 338 14.41 7.54 -5.15
C THR A 338 14.10 8.50 -6.29
N LYS A 339 15.12 9.17 -6.85
CA LYS A 339 14.99 10.36 -7.72
C LYS A 339 14.07 11.45 -7.17
N SER A 340 13.91 11.54 -5.85
CA SER A 340 13.11 12.60 -5.22
C SER A 340 13.80 13.95 -5.36
N ASP A 341 13.13 14.95 -5.94
CA ASP A 341 13.70 16.30 -6.11
C ASP A 341 14.12 16.95 -4.78
N LYS A 342 13.43 16.61 -3.68
CA LYS A 342 13.76 17.07 -2.33
C LYS A 342 15.09 16.52 -1.80
N LEU A 343 15.55 15.38 -2.32
CA LEU A 343 16.85 14.78 -2.02
C LEU A 343 17.93 15.21 -3.02
N LYS A 344 17.57 15.93 -4.08
CA LYS A 344 18.52 16.43 -5.07
C LYS A 344 19.51 17.37 -4.39
N ASN A 345 20.80 17.12 -4.60
CA ASN A 345 21.90 17.87 -3.97
C ASN A 345 21.94 17.80 -2.44
N LYS A 346 21.29 16.80 -1.82
CA LYS A 346 21.37 16.54 -0.38
C LYS A 346 22.31 15.38 -0.12
N ASP A 347 23.18 15.53 0.86
CA ASP A 347 24.06 14.46 1.34
C ASP A 347 23.32 13.55 2.33
N ILE A 348 22.30 12.86 1.82
CA ILE A 348 21.57 11.82 2.55
C ILE A 348 21.79 10.51 1.82
N LYS A 349 22.36 9.53 2.53
CA LYS A 349 22.67 8.21 1.98
C LYS A 349 21.52 7.24 2.20
N VAL A 350 21.50 6.18 1.40
CA VAL A 350 20.57 5.06 1.57
C VAL A 350 20.66 4.47 2.99
N SER A 351 21.89 4.31 3.49
CA SER A 351 22.15 3.85 4.85
C SER A 351 21.52 4.74 5.93
N ASP A 352 21.48 6.05 5.71
CA ASP A 352 20.95 6.99 6.71
C ASP A 352 19.44 6.78 6.87
N ILE A 353 18.72 6.68 5.75
CA ILE A 353 17.27 6.44 5.75
C ILE A 353 16.96 5.06 6.36
N SER A 354 17.68 4.01 5.94
CA SER A 354 17.49 2.65 6.45
C SER A 354 17.63 2.58 7.97
N LYS A 355 18.63 3.25 8.56
CA LYS A 355 18.86 3.26 10.01
C LYS A 355 17.84 4.07 10.80
N LEU A 356 17.12 5.01 10.19
CA LEU A 356 16.05 5.74 10.87
C LEU A 356 14.75 4.92 11.01
N ILE A 357 14.58 3.86 10.21
CA ILE A 357 13.43 2.97 10.31
C ILE A 357 13.67 2.01 11.47
N SER A 358 12.81 2.05 12.48
CA SER A 358 12.88 1.18 13.65
C SER A 358 12.19 -0.18 13.44
N GLY A 359 11.14 -0.20 12.62
CA GLY A 359 10.43 -1.42 12.29
C GLY A 359 9.47 -1.28 11.13
N ILE A 360 9.00 -2.43 10.63
CA ILE A 360 7.98 -2.55 9.61
C ILE A 360 6.92 -3.52 10.11
N ILE A 361 5.65 -3.10 10.05
CA ILE A 361 4.49 -3.94 10.37
C ILE A 361 3.72 -4.21 9.08
N TYR A 362 3.43 -5.47 8.79
CA TYR A 362 2.54 -5.87 7.70
C TYR A 362 1.20 -6.29 8.29
N ILE A 363 0.10 -5.71 7.79
CA ILE A 363 -1.27 -6.05 8.20
C ILE A 363 -2.04 -6.52 6.96
N GLU A 364 -2.41 -7.79 6.92
CA GLU A 364 -3.33 -8.31 5.91
C GLU A 364 -4.77 -8.12 6.38
N ASP A 365 -5.59 -7.47 5.56
CA ASP A 365 -7.01 -7.25 5.84
C ASP A 365 -7.88 -8.32 5.17
N ASN A 366 -8.46 -9.21 5.98
CA ASN A 366 -9.30 -10.32 5.54
C ASN A 366 -10.81 -9.98 5.55
N SER A 367 -11.17 -8.70 5.64
CA SER A 367 -12.56 -8.23 5.81
C SER A 367 -13.55 -8.65 4.72
N VAL A 368 -13.09 -9.01 3.52
CA VAL A 368 -13.96 -9.45 2.41
C VAL A 368 -14.42 -10.90 2.55
N THR A 369 -13.60 -11.77 3.14
CA THR A 369 -13.88 -13.21 3.27
C THR A 369 -14.30 -13.61 4.68
N PHE A 370 -14.08 -12.75 5.67
CA PHE A 370 -14.38 -13.03 7.06
C PHE A 370 -15.88 -12.88 7.37
N GLN A 371 -16.54 -13.99 7.72
CA GLN A 371 -17.97 -14.03 8.04
C GLN A 371 -18.26 -13.80 9.54
N GLU A 372 -19.36 -13.09 9.79
CA GLU A 372 -19.74 -12.38 11.03
C GLU A 372 -19.85 -13.21 12.31
N ASN A 373 -19.99 -14.54 12.23
CA ASN A 373 -20.44 -15.36 13.35
C ASN A 373 -19.52 -15.37 14.59
N ASN A 374 -18.36 -14.68 14.56
CA ASN A 374 -17.38 -14.66 15.66
C ASN A 374 -16.76 -13.27 15.97
N ILE A 375 -17.19 -12.15 15.37
CA ILE A 375 -16.49 -10.84 15.45
C ILE A 375 -16.20 -10.35 16.88
N ASP A 376 -17.12 -10.59 17.82
CA ASP A 376 -16.96 -10.11 19.21
C ASP A 376 -16.12 -11.04 20.09
N THR A 377 -15.76 -12.22 19.59
CA THR A 377 -14.85 -13.15 20.28
C THR A 377 -13.39 -12.81 19.94
N GLU A 378 -12.47 -13.07 20.86
CA GLU A 378 -11.03 -12.98 20.55
C GLU A 378 -10.66 -13.83 19.33
N ALA A 379 -11.33 -14.97 19.14
CA ALA A 379 -11.11 -15.85 18.00
C ALA A 379 -11.49 -15.19 16.67
N GLY A 380 -12.56 -14.39 16.61
CA GLY A 380 -12.95 -13.65 15.42
C GLY A 380 -12.08 -12.42 15.17
N LYS A 381 -11.67 -11.69 16.21
CA LYS A 381 -10.69 -10.60 16.08
C LYS A 381 -9.34 -11.11 15.53
N LYS A 382 -8.92 -12.32 15.91
CA LYS A 382 -7.72 -13.00 15.37
C LYS A 382 -7.85 -13.44 13.91
N GLN A 383 -9.06 -13.49 13.34
CA GLN A 383 -9.29 -13.90 11.96
C GLN A 383 -9.43 -12.73 10.99
N LEU A 384 -9.74 -11.51 11.49
CA LEU A 384 -9.85 -10.32 10.65
C LEU A 384 -8.50 -9.83 10.10
N TYR A 385 -7.42 -10.01 10.87
CA TYR A 385 -6.08 -9.54 10.52
C TYR A 385 -5.02 -10.63 10.69
N ASP A 386 -4.20 -10.82 9.65
CA ASP A 386 -2.91 -11.51 9.78
C ASP A 386 -1.80 -10.46 9.85
N VAL A 387 -0.99 -10.48 10.91
CA VAL A 387 0.01 -9.44 11.16
C VAL A 387 1.42 -10.01 11.32
N TYR A 388 2.40 -9.37 10.68
CA TYR A 388 3.81 -9.74 10.72
C TYR A 388 4.63 -8.51 11.12
N ILE A 389 5.55 -8.67 12.06
CA ILE A 389 6.27 -7.54 12.66
C ILE A 389 7.76 -7.80 12.57
N TYR A 390 8.49 -6.83 12.01
CA TYR A 390 9.92 -6.95 11.84
C TYR A 390 10.62 -5.70 12.34
N THR A 391 11.58 -5.83 13.24
CA THR A 391 12.37 -4.69 13.72
C THR A 391 13.74 -4.62 13.07
N ASN A 392 14.28 -3.41 13.02
CA ASN A 392 15.58 -3.14 12.44
C ASN A 392 16.67 -3.23 13.52
N PRO A 393 17.54 -4.25 13.52
CA PRO A 393 18.61 -4.37 14.53
C PRO A 393 19.68 -3.27 14.37
N ASN A 394 19.67 -2.58 13.23
CA ASN A 394 20.62 -1.53 12.87
C ASN A 394 20.02 -0.12 13.02
N THR A 395 18.81 0.01 13.60
CA THR A 395 18.23 1.33 13.80
C THR A 395 19.08 2.19 14.73
N THR A 396 19.10 3.51 14.51
CA THR A 396 19.68 4.47 15.48
C THR A 396 18.78 4.66 16.70
N ASN A 397 17.49 4.35 16.58
CA ASN A 397 16.49 4.53 17.62
C ASN A 397 16.12 3.18 18.25
N LYS A 398 17.11 2.54 18.91
CA LYS A 398 17.00 1.19 19.53
C LYS A 398 16.25 1.24 20.86
N TYR A 399 14.93 1.44 20.82
CA TYR A 399 14.12 1.45 22.04
C TYR A 399 13.49 0.09 22.38
N TYR A 400 13.55 -0.92 21.49
CA TYR A 400 12.78 -2.15 21.66
C TYR A 400 13.55 -3.42 21.31
N GLN A 401 13.44 -4.43 22.17
CA GLN A 401 13.75 -5.82 21.83
C GLN A 401 12.50 -6.53 21.31
N THR A 402 12.67 -7.68 20.65
CA THR A 402 11.54 -8.52 20.17
C THR A 402 10.57 -8.87 21.29
N LEU A 403 11.08 -9.10 22.51
CA LEU A 403 10.28 -9.46 23.67
C LEU A 403 9.27 -8.37 24.04
N ASP A 404 9.71 -7.10 24.02
CA ASP A 404 8.86 -5.95 24.33
C ASP A 404 7.70 -5.87 23.33
N LEU A 405 8.00 -5.99 22.04
CA LEU A 405 7.00 -5.92 20.98
C LEU A 405 6.07 -7.14 20.96
N GLY A 406 6.56 -8.32 21.35
CA GLY A 406 5.74 -9.53 21.46
C GLY A 406 4.62 -9.39 22.49
N ILE A 407 4.85 -8.61 23.56
CA ILE A 407 3.84 -8.29 24.57
C ILE A 407 2.81 -7.32 23.98
N PHE A 408 3.26 -6.23 23.34
CA PHE A 408 2.37 -5.22 22.73
C PHE A 408 1.54 -5.77 21.55
N PHE A 409 2.09 -6.72 20.81
CA PHE A 409 1.49 -7.30 19.62
C PHE A 409 1.21 -8.79 19.78
N ASN A 410 0.77 -9.18 20.97
CA ASN A 410 0.25 -10.51 21.22
C ASN A 410 -0.81 -10.82 20.14
N ASN A 411 -0.63 -11.92 19.39
CA ASN A 411 -1.35 -12.35 18.17
C ASN A 411 -0.73 -12.01 16.79
N ALA A 412 0.49 -11.48 16.70
CA ALA A 412 1.21 -11.48 15.43
C ALA A 412 1.49 -12.93 14.96
N LYS A 413 1.38 -13.18 13.65
CA LYS A 413 1.73 -14.47 13.01
C LYS A 413 3.23 -14.71 12.96
N ASP A 414 4.03 -13.65 12.94
CA ASP A 414 5.49 -13.71 12.95
C ASP A 414 6.08 -12.43 13.54
N ILE A 415 7.14 -12.57 14.33
CA ILE A 415 7.93 -11.46 14.87
C ILE A 415 9.42 -11.83 14.75
N ASP A 416 10.25 -10.96 14.15
CA ASP A 416 11.69 -11.18 14.00
C ASP A 416 12.45 -9.83 14.05
N ASP A 417 13.52 -9.75 14.83
CA ASP A 417 14.40 -8.56 14.93
C ASP A 417 15.69 -8.67 14.13
N PHE A 418 15.90 -9.79 13.44
CA PHE A 418 17.10 -10.08 12.67
C PHE A 418 18.42 -9.92 13.45
N CYS A 419 18.40 -9.98 14.80
CA CYS A 419 19.59 -9.71 15.60
C CYS A 419 20.69 -10.78 15.39
N TYR A 420 20.30 -11.99 15.01
CA TYR A 420 21.19 -13.12 14.68
C TYR A 420 21.40 -13.33 13.17
N ASP A 421 20.90 -12.44 12.32
CA ASP A 421 21.06 -12.59 10.87
C ASP A 421 22.44 -12.10 10.40
N ASN A 422 23.30 -13.04 10.01
CA ASN A 422 24.65 -12.79 9.50
C ASN A 422 24.66 -12.37 8.00
N TYR A 423 23.85 -11.38 7.61
CA TYR A 423 23.66 -10.99 6.21
C TYR A 423 24.89 -10.32 5.58
#